data_AF-T1X4X3-F1
#
_entry.id   AF-T1X4X3-F1
#
_cell.length_a   1.000
_cell.length_b   1.000
_cell.length_c   1.000
_cell.angle_alpha   90.00
_cell.angle_beta   90.00
_cell.angle_gamma   90.00
#
_symmetry.space_group_name_H-M   'P 1'
#
loop_
_entity.id
_entity.type
_entity.pdbx_description
1 polymer ?
#
loop_
_entity_poly.entity_id
_entity_poly.type
_entity_poly.pdbx_seq_one_letter_code
_entity_poly.pdbx_strand_id
1 'polypeptide(L)'
;MHANDRRANPPALPSLQGDALLEELIAKPADKPERRGAQGIVLGTLVDLGVEGAEKAVPRVRLAGMGTMDVLCSLVPLAATDVGSTVALGFSGVDMRQAIILGLVWEPQEQRPPAPAVPRGDGRVVIEATNEIELRCGESALILSADGRIQLRGHYITSHASATQRILGGSVNVN
;
A
#
# COMPACT_ATOMS: atom_id res chain seq x y z
N MET A 1 -69.80 40.36 39.66
CA MET A 1 -69.98 39.89 38.26
C MET A 1 -68.58 39.66 37.71
N HIS A 2 -68.10 38.41 37.78
CA HIS A 2 -66.73 38.04 37.43
C HIS A 2 -66.60 37.83 35.92
N ALA A 3 -65.64 38.52 35.30
CA ALA A 3 -65.22 38.29 33.92
C ALA A 3 -63.69 38.13 33.87
N ASN A 4 -63.29 36.86 33.83
CA ASN A 4 -62.21 36.27 33.02
C ASN A 4 -61.08 37.18 32.49
N ASP A 5 -59.91 37.15 33.13
CA ASP A 5 -58.64 37.39 32.43
C ASP A 5 -57.44 36.84 33.22
N ARG A 6 -56.99 35.61 32.93
CA ARG A 6 -55.63 35.15 33.22
C ARG A 6 -55.16 34.21 32.12
N ARG A 7 -54.54 34.80 31.12
CA ARG A 7 -53.73 34.10 30.11
C ARG A 7 -52.65 33.27 30.83
N ALA A 8 -52.62 31.97 30.52
CA ALA A 8 -51.53 31.09 30.88
C ALA A 8 -50.28 31.52 30.10
N ASN A 9 -49.21 31.85 30.83
CA ASN A 9 -47.88 31.99 30.26
C ASN A 9 -47.18 30.62 30.33
N PRO A 10 -46.78 29.99 29.22
CA PRO A 10 -45.94 28.79 29.28
C PRO A 10 -44.52 29.17 29.73
N PRO A 11 -43.79 28.28 30.45
CA PRO A 11 -42.42 28.55 30.86
C PRO A 11 -41.52 28.68 29.62
N ALA A 12 -40.65 29.69 29.65
CA ALA A 12 -39.63 29.90 28.64
C ALA A 12 -38.76 28.64 28.51
N LEU A 13 -38.64 28.13 27.27
CA LEU A 13 -37.64 27.12 26.93
C LEU A 13 -36.24 27.69 27.20
N PRO A 14 -35.34 26.97 27.88
CA PRO A 14 -33.95 27.39 27.97
C PRO A 14 -33.35 27.38 26.55
N SER A 15 -32.95 28.55 26.09
CA SER A 15 -32.18 28.75 24.86
C SER A 15 -30.94 27.86 24.90
N LEU A 16 -30.81 26.98 23.90
CA LEU A 16 -29.65 26.12 23.71
C LEU A 16 -28.37 26.97 23.71
N GLN A 17 -27.62 26.86 24.80
CA GLN A 17 -26.32 27.48 25.03
C GLN A 17 -25.27 26.75 24.18
N GLY A 18 -25.33 26.93 22.85
CA GLY A 18 -24.37 26.38 21.90
C GLY A 18 -22.97 26.95 22.07
N ASP A 19 -22.86 28.21 22.49
CA ASP A 19 -21.57 28.90 22.63
C ASP A 19 -20.79 28.47 23.89
N ALA A 20 -21.48 28.03 24.95
CA ALA A 20 -20.82 27.57 26.18
C ALA A 20 -20.08 26.24 25.98
N LEU A 21 -20.62 25.35 25.13
CA LEU A 21 -19.97 24.06 24.80
C LEU A 21 -18.75 24.24 23.88
N LEU A 22 -18.75 25.29 23.05
CA LEU A 22 -17.63 25.65 22.19
C LEU A 22 -16.49 26.28 23.00
N GLU A 23 -16.77 27.15 23.98
CA GLU A 23 -15.74 27.67 24.87
C GLU A 23 -15.15 26.58 25.79
N GLU A 24 -15.95 25.62 26.24
CA GLU A 24 -15.48 24.50 27.07
C GLU A 24 -14.57 23.53 26.27
N LEU A 25 -14.78 23.39 24.96
CA LEU A 25 -13.90 22.62 24.07
C LEU A 25 -12.62 23.37 23.69
N ILE A 26 -12.64 24.70 23.66
CA ILE A 26 -11.46 25.54 23.37
C ILE A 26 -10.59 25.72 24.64
N ALA A 27 -11.22 25.78 25.82
CA ALA A 27 -10.55 25.91 27.11
C ALA A 27 -10.03 24.58 27.66
N LYS A 28 -10.41 23.45 27.06
CA LYS A 28 -9.75 22.17 27.31
C LYS A 28 -8.39 22.24 26.62
N PRO A 29 -7.26 22.37 27.35
CA PRO A 29 -5.96 22.28 26.69
C PRO A 29 -5.98 20.97 25.92
N ALA A 30 -5.75 21.05 24.60
CA ALA A 30 -5.54 19.88 23.75
C ALA A 30 -4.62 18.97 24.53
N ASP A 31 -5.14 17.78 24.86
CA ASP A 31 -4.49 16.80 25.72
C ASP A 31 -3.05 16.73 25.26
N LYS A 32 -2.17 17.41 26.01
CA LYS A 32 -0.74 17.41 25.74
C LYS A 32 -0.44 15.93 25.70
N PRO A 33 0.24 15.37 24.68
CA PRO A 33 0.57 13.96 24.67
C PRO A 33 1.60 13.75 25.79
N GLU A 34 1.10 13.70 27.02
CA GLU A 34 1.80 13.42 28.23
C GLU A 34 2.11 11.94 28.13
N ARG A 35 3.24 11.67 27.47
CA ARG A 35 4.21 10.66 27.84
C ARG A 35 3.55 9.38 28.36
N ARG A 36 2.63 8.82 27.59
CA ARG A 36 2.23 7.43 27.77
C ARG A 36 3.41 6.62 27.25
N GLY A 37 4.25 6.15 28.17
CA GLY A 37 5.27 5.15 27.87
C GLY A 37 4.62 4.09 27.00
N ALA A 38 5.29 3.72 25.90
CA ALA A 38 4.72 2.90 24.85
C ALA A 38 4.47 1.47 25.36
N GLN A 39 3.39 1.28 26.12
CA GLN A 39 2.85 -0.01 26.49
C GLN A 39 2.03 -0.52 25.31
N GLY A 40 2.71 -0.98 24.27
CA GLY A 40 2.05 -1.49 23.09
C GLY A 40 3.02 -1.87 21.98
N ILE A 41 2.51 -2.63 21.02
CA ILE A 41 3.18 -2.90 19.75
C ILE A 41 2.85 -1.73 18.81
N VAL A 42 3.88 -1.16 18.19
CA VAL A 42 3.75 -0.11 17.18
C VAL A 42 4.26 -0.63 15.85
N LEU A 43 3.57 -0.29 14.76
CA LEU A 43 4.02 -0.60 13.42
C LEU A 43 4.93 0.51 12.90
N GLY A 44 6.04 0.11 12.30
CA GLY A 44 6.96 1.01 11.61
C GLY A 44 7.38 0.42 10.27
N THR A 45 8.11 1.21 9.48
CA THR A 45 8.72 0.75 8.23
C THR A 45 10.22 0.62 8.44
N LEU A 46 10.80 -0.52 8.08
CA LEU A 46 12.25 -0.69 8.08
C LEU A 46 12.86 0.18 6.96
N VAL A 47 13.75 1.10 7.28
CA VAL A 47 14.34 2.05 6.32
C VAL A 47 15.72 1.61 5.89
N ASP A 48 16.50 1.07 6.82
CA ASP A 48 17.88 0.70 6.61
C ASP A 48 18.32 -0.26 7.71
N LEU A 49 19.33 -1.10 7.45
CA LEU A 49 19.96 -1.97 8.43
C LEU A 49 21.19 -1.34 9.09
N GLY A 50 21.55 -0.13 8.65
CA GLY A 50 22.80 0.51 9.02
C GLY A 50 23.91 0.10 8.06
N VAL A 51 24.95 0.92 7.98
CA VAL A 51 26.03 0.76 7.00
C VAL A 51 26.83 -0.51 7.28
N GLU A 52 27.01 -1.37 6.27
CA GLU A 52 28.00 -2.45 6.32
C GLU A 52 29.38 -1.84 6.54
N GLY A 53 29.99 -2.12 7.70
CA GLY A 53 31.30 -1.58 8.08
C GLY A 53 31.37 -0.89 9.44
N ALA A 54 30.23 -0.66 10.11
CA ALA A 54 30.21 -0.28 11.53
C ALA A 54 30.38 -1.53 12.41
N GLU A 55 31.08 -1.42 13.54
CA GLU A 55 31.26 -2.51 14.53
C GLU A 55 29.93 -3.10 15.05
N LYS A 56 28.81 -2.38 14.85
CA LYS A 56 27.46 -2.86 15.08
C LYS A 56 26.51 -2.20 14.09
N ALA A 57 25.92 -2.98 13.18
CA ALA A 57 24.84 -2.52 12.32
C ALA A 57 23.60 -2.23 13.18
N VAL A 58 23.14 -0.99 13.19
CA VAL A 58 21.97 -0.55 13.95
C VAL A 58 20.83 -0.29 12.96
N PRO A 59 19.79 -1.15 12.93
CA PRO A 59 18.66 -0.95 12.04
C PRO A 59 17.92 0.35 12.36
N ARG A 60 17.36 0.96 11.32
CA ARG A 60 16.59 2.20 11.42
C ARG A 60 15.19 1.98 10.93
N VAL A 61 14.23 2.43 11.72
CA VAL A 61 12.80 2.30 11.44
C VAL A 61 12.15 3.67 11.41
N ARG A 62 11.18 3.84 10.52
CA ARG A 62 10.36 5.04 10.44
C ARG A 62 9.01 4.78 11.06
N LEU A 63 8.66 5.58 12.05
CA LEU A 63 7.34 5.57 12.68
C LEU A 63 6.53 6.76 12.21
N ALA A 64 5.25 6.52 11.92
CA ALA A 64 4.30 7.57 11.58
C ALA A 64 4.20 8.57 12.75
N GLY A 65 4.38 9.86 12.47
CA GLY A 65 4.35 10.93 13.47
C GLY A 65 5.62 11.13 14.30
N MET A 66 6.61 10.24 14.23
CA MET A 66 7.87 10.35 14.99
C MET A 66 9.13 10.40 14.12
N GLY A 67 9.01 10.09 12.82
CA GLY A 67 10.14 10.08 11.90
C GLY A 67 11.00 8.82 12.02
N THR A 68 12.25 8.91 11.54
CA THR A 68 13.19 7.78 11.55
C THR A 68 13.96 7.74 12.87
N MET A 69 14.10 6.55 13.44
CA MET A 69 14.82 6.30 14.68
C MET A 69 15.60 4.99 14.61
N ASP A 70 16.66 4.93 15.41
CA ASP A 70 17.48 3.73 15.59
C ASP A 70 16.78 2.74 16.52
N VAL A 71 16.87 1.44 16.24
CA VAL A 71 16.36 0.40 17.12
C VAL A 71 17.48 -0.18 17.99
N LEU A 72 17.13 -0.61 19.19
CA LEU A 72 18.07 -1.23 20.12
C LEU A 72 18.57 -2.59 19.62
N CYS A 73 17.63 -3.43 19.18
CA CYS A 73 17.91 -4.76 18.64
C CYS A 73 16.69 -5.32 17.87
N SER A 74 16.90 -6.43 17.19
CA SER A 74 15.87 -7.22 16.54
C SER A 74 15.83 -8.63 17.11
N LEU A 75 14.63 -9.18 17.33
CA LEU A 75 14.40 -10.58 17.71
C LEU A 75 14.36 -11.52 16.49
N VAL A 76 14.27 -10.95 15.28
CA VAL A 76 14.29 -11.69 14.01
C VAL A 76 15.51 -11.28 13.18
N PRO A 77 16.08 -12.20 12.38
CA PRO A 77 17.10 -11.82 11.40
C PRO A 77 16.50 -10.83 10.40
N LEU A 78 17.27 -9.82 10.01
CA LEU A 78 16.87 -8.83 9.01
C LEU A 78 17.86 -8.90 7.84
N ALA A 79 17.34 -8.96 6.63
CA ALA A 79 18.09 -8.94 5.39
C ALA A 79 17.85 -7.64 4.62
N ALA A 80 18.75 -7.29 3.70
CA ALA A 80 18.59 -6.09 2.87
C ALA A 80 17.27 -6.08 2.06
N THR A 81 16.72 -7.26 1.76
CA THR A 81 15.41 -7.43 1.09
C THR A 81 14.23 -7.00 1.95
N ASP A 82 14.41 -6.90 3.28
CA ASP A 82 13.35 -6.53 4.21
C ASP A 82 13.19 -5.01 4.32
N VAL A 83 14.13 -4.23 3.75
CA VAL A 83 14.03 -2.77 3.72
C VAL A 83 12.78 -2.34 2.93
N GLY A 84 11.97 -1.49 3.54
CA GLY A 84 10.66 -1.09 3.06
C GLY A 84 9.51 -1.91 3.64
N SER A 85 9.77 -3.05 4.27
CA SER A 85 8.75 -3.87 4.91
C SER A 85 8.22 -3.24 6.20
N THR A 86 6.97 -3.55 6.52
CA THR A 86 6.35 -3.21 7.79
C THR A 86 6.93 -4.10 8.90
N VAL A 87 7.38 -3.50 10.00
CA VAL A 87 7.91 -4.17 11.19
C VAL A 87 7.02 -3.89 12.40
N ALA A 88 6.85 -4.90 13.25
CA ALA A 88 6.25 -4.76 14.56
C ALA A 88 7.34 -4.42 15.60
N LEU A 89 7.18 -3.31 16.30
CA LEU A 89 8.11 -2.78 17.29
C LEU A 89 7.48 -2.85 18.68
N GLY A 90 8.24 -3.35 19.66
CA GLY A 90 7.95 -3.18 21.08
C GLY A 90 8.91 -2.16 21.69
N PHE A 91 8.53 -1.55 22.80
CA PHE A 91 9.41 -0.63 23.53
C PHE A 91 9.69 -1.18 24.93
N SER A 92 10.96 -1.22 25.30
CA SER A 92 11.37 -1.61 26.65
C SER A 92 11.16 -0.44 27.61
N GLY A 93 9.94 -0.32 28.14
CA GLY A 93 9.59 0.67 29.17
C GLY A 93 9.12 2.02 28.64
N VAL A 94 9.45 3.10 29.36
CA VAL A 94 8.97 4.46 29.04
C VAL A 94 9.85 5.17 28.01
N ASP A 95 11.06 4.65 27.76
CA ASP A 95 11.99 5.24 26.80
C ASP A 95 11.75 4.72 25.38
N MET A 96 11.24 5.61 24.52
CA MET A 96 10.99 5.31 23.12
C MET A 96 12.26 5.11 22.30
N ARG A 97 13.45 5.41 22.85
CA ARG A 97 14.75 5.09 22.24
C ARG A 97 15.14 3.62 22.40
N GLN A 98 14.40 2.84 23.19
CA GLN A 98 14.63 1.41 23.39
C GLN A 98 13.62 0.56 22.60
N ALA A 99 13.50 0.86 21.31
CA ALA A 99 12.65 0.10 20.40
C ALA A 99 13.31 -1.25 20.06
N ILE A 100 12.53 -2.33 20.11
CA ILE A 100 12.94 -3.70 19.78
C ILE A 100 12.05 -4.19 18.65
N ILE A 101 12.65 -4.64 17.55
CA ILE A 101 11.89 -5.29 16.46
C ILE A 101 11.47 -6.68 16.94
N LEU A 102 10.16 -6.90 17.02
CA LEU A 102 9.57 -8.17 17.42
C LEU A 102 9.39 -9.12 16.22
N GLY A 103 9.16 -8.57 15.03
CA GLY A 103 8.99 -9.34 13.81
C GLY A 103 8.65 -8.48 12.59
N LEU A 104 8.71 -9.10 11.42
CA LEU A 104 8.20 -8.53 10.17
C LEU A 104 6.70 -8.80 10.08
N VAL A 105 5.92 -7.77 9.74
CA VAL A 105 4.51 -7.93 9.46
C VAL A 105 4.37 -8.50 8.06
N TRP A 106 3.86 -9.72 7.99
CA TRP A 106 3.49 -10.32 6.73
C TRP A 106 2.14 -9.76 6.29
N GLU A 107 2.18 -8.90 5.27
CA GLU A 107 0.97 -8.58 4.51
C GLU A 107 0.84 -9.63 3.40
N PRO A 108 -0.33 -10.28 3.25
CA PRO A 108 -0.60 -11.09 2.09
C PRO A 108 -0.46 -10.19 0.88
N GLN A 109 0.68 -10.27 0.20
CA GLN A 109 0.90 -9.53 -1.01
C GLN A 109 -0.16 -10.04 -1.97
N GLU A 110 -1.16 -9.21 -2.28
CA GLU A 110 -1.91 -9.43 -3.50
C GLU A 110 -0.84 -9.42 -4.60
N GLN A 111 -0.48 -10.62 -5.05
CA GLN A 111 0.21 -10.84 -6.30
C GLN A 111 -0.76 -10.40 -7.39
N ARG A 112 -1.04 -9.09 -7.46
CA ARG A 112 -1.45 -8.48 -8.70
C ARG A 112 -0.20 -8.65 -9.56
N PRO A 113 -0.22 -9.51 -10.60
CA PRO A 113 0.83 -9.46 -11.59
C PRO A 113 0.95 -7.99 -11.98
N PRO A 114 2.18 -7.43 -12.07
CA PRO A 114 2.35 -6.02 -12.39
C PRO A 114 1.46 -5.75 -13.58
N ALA A 115 0.44 -4.90 -13.40
CA ALA A 115 -0.43 -4.52 -14.50
C ALA A 115 0.53 -4.10 -15.61
N PRO A 116 0.47 -4.70 -16.82
CA PRO A 116 1.41 -4.33 -17.86
C PRO A 116 1.18 -2.84 -18.11
N ALA A 117 2.07 -2.02 -17.56
CA ALA A 117 2.13 -0.62 -17.85
C ALA A 117 2.67 -0.56 -19.28
N VAL A 118 1.77 -0.76 -20.24
CA VAL A 118 2.07 -0.50 -21.65
C VAL A 118 2.47 0.98 -21.68
N PRO A 119 3.73 1.31 -21.99
CA PRO A 119 4.16 2.69 -22.03
C PRO A 119 3.27 3.40 -23.06
N ARG A 120 2.49 4.39 -22.61
CA ARG A 120 1.83 5.33 -23.51
C ARG A 120 2.91 6.29 -24.00
N GLY A 121 3.63 5.85 -25.02
CA GLY A 121 4.61 6.63 -25.76
C GLY A 121 4.58 6.17 -27.20
N ASP A 122 4.79 7.11 -28.10
CA ASP A 122 4.98 7.00 -29.54
C ASP A 122 6.31 6.29 -29.92
N GLY A 123 6.75 5.37 -29.05
CA GLY A 123 8.01 4.63 -29.13
C GLY A 123 7.83 3.11 -29.22
N ARG A 124 8.96 2.40 -29.25
CA ARG A 124 9.01 0.93 -29.33
C ARG A 124 8.73 0.29 -27.97
N VAL A 125 7.76 -0.62 -27.93
CA VAL A 125 7.50 -1.49 -26.76
C VAL A 125 8.18 -2.84 -26.94
N VAL A 126 8.89 -3.30 -25.91
CA VAL A 126 9.56 -4.62 -25.88
C VAL A 126 9.00 -5.40 -24.69
N ILE A 127 8.51 -6.61 -24.95
CA ILE A 127 8.03 -7.54 -23.93
C ILE A 127 8.95 -8.75 -23.97
N GLU A 128 9.63 -9.05 -22.86
CA GLU A 128 10.56 -10.17 -22.73
C GLU A 128 10.10 -11.13 -21.63
N ALA A 129 10.24 -12.43 -21.87
CA ALA A 129 10.01 -13.48 -20.89
C ALA A 129 10.97 -14.65 -21.14
N THR A 130 11.39 -15.33 -20.08
CA THR A 130 12.33 -16.45 -20.17
C THR A 130 11.71 -17.70 -20.81
N ASN A 131 10.40 -17.91 -20.62
CA ASN A 131 9.73 -19.15 -20.98
C ASN A 131 8.62 -18.96 -22.02
N GLU A 132 7.66 -18.07 -21.76
CA GLU A 132 6.48 -17.89 -22.61
C GLU A 132 5.88 -16.49 -22.43
N ILE A 133 5.37 -15.93 -23.53
CA ILE A 133 4.53 -14.72 -23.56
C ILE A 133 3.16 -15.11 -24.10
N GLU A 134 2.10 -14.86 -23.34
CA GLU A 134 0.72 -15.10 -23.76
C GLU A 134 -0.14 -13.84 -23.65
N LEU A 135 -0.81 -13.47 -24.75
CA LEU A 135 -1.86 -12.45 -24.79
C LEU A 135 -3.22 -13.14 -24.94
N ARG A 136 -4.03 -13.15 -23.87
CA ARG A 136 -5.28 -13.91 -23.79
C ARG A 136 -6.51 -13.01 -23.70
N CYS A 137 -7.56 -13.37 -24.42
CA CYS A 137 -8.90 -12.79 -24.33
C CYS A 137 -9.95 -13.92 -24.38
N GLY A 138 -10.46 -14.32 -23.23
CA GLY A 138 -11.33 -15.50 -23.11
C GLY A 138 -10.62 -16.76 -23.61
N GLU A 139 -11.24 -17.45 -24.57
CA GLU A 139 -10.69 -18.66 -25.21
C GLU A 139 -9.65 -18.37 -26.30
N SER A 140 -9.51 -17.11 -26.72
CA SER A 140 -8.53 -16.72 -27.75
C SER A 140 -7.19 -16.36 -27.11
N ALA A 141 -6.09 -16.72 -27.77
CA ALA A 141 -4.75 -16.46 -27.28
C ALA A 141 -3.71 -16.32 -28.40
N LEU A 142 -2.74 -15.41 -28.21
CA LEU A 142 -1.49 -15.36 -28.95
C LEU A 142 -0.36 -15.79 -28.01
N ILE A 143 0.36 -16.85 -28.36
CA ILE A 143 1.39 -17.45 -27.50
C ILE A 143 2.73 -17.45 -28.25
N LEU A 144 3.78 -16.91 -27.63
CA LEU A 144 5.18 -17.02 -28.06
C LEU A 144 5.95 -17.83 -27.01
N SER A 145 6.46 -18.99 -27.40
CA SER A 145 7.23 -19.87 -26.52
C SER A 145 8.75 -19.67 -26.75
N ALA A 146 9.57 -19.98 -25.75
CA ALA A 146 11.03 -19.82 -25.80
C ALA A 146 11.73 -20.67 -26.89
N ASP A 147 11.06 -21.71 -27.41
CA ASP A 147 11.52 -22.53 -28.54
C ASP A 147 11.34 -21.85 -29.91
N GLY A 148 10.80 -20.62 -29.92
CA GLY A 148 10.55 -19.84 -31.13
C GLY A 148 9.19 -20.09 -31.79
N ARG A 149 8.33 -20.91 -31.18
CA ARG A 149 6.99 -21.21 -31.73
C ARG A 149 6.02 -20.08 -31.42
N ILE A 150 5.26 -19.68 -32.45
CA ILE A 150 4.16 -18.72 -32.34
C ILE A 150 2.84 -19.44 -32.60
N GLN A 151 1.88 -19.33 -31.68
CA GLN A 151 0.53 -19.89 -31.83
C GLN A 151 -0.52 -18.79 -31.81
N LEU A 152 -1.42 -18.80 -32.81
CA LEU A 152 -2.64 -18.00 -32.79
C LEU A 152 -3.84 -18.93 -32.57
N ARG A 153 -4.58 -18.72 -31.48
CA ARG A 153 -5.78 -19.46 -31.11
C ARG A 153 -6.98 -18.53 -31.12
N GLY A 154 -8.04 -18.96 -31.80
CA GLY A 154 -9.31 -18.24 -31.86
C GLY A 154 -10.28 -18.93 -32.81
N HIS A 155 -11.55 -18.55 -32.76
CA HIS A 155 -12.57 -19.07 -33.68
C HIS A 155 -12.36 -18.55 -35.11
N TYR A 156 -11.88 -17.32 -35.25
CA TYR A 156 -11.52 -16.71 -36.53
C TYR A 156 -10.19 -15.95 -36.40
N ILE A 157 -9.33 -16.05 -37.41
CA ILE A 157 -8.11 -15.26 -37.54
C ILE A 157 -8.21 -14.45 -38.84
N THR A 158 -8.27 -13.13 -38.72
CA THR A 158 -8.25 -12.22 -39.88
C THR A 158 -6.88 -11.58 -39.96
N SER A 159 -6.08 -11.96 -40.97
CA SER A 159 -4.80 -11.31 -41.26
C SER A 159 -4.93 -10.34 -42.42
N HIS A 160 -4.73 -9.05 -42.18
CA HIS A 160 -4.87 -7.99 -43.18
C HIS A 160 -3.57 -7.20 -43.31
N ALA A 161 -3.14 -6.96 -44.55
CA ALA A 161 -2.03 -6.07 -44.86
C ALA A 161 -2.42 -5.15 -46.03
N SER A 162 -2.01 -3.89 -45.98
CA SER A 162 -2.22 -2.92 -47.07
C SER A 162 -1.33 -3.16 -48.29
N ALA A 163 -0.25 -3.92 -48.10
CA ALA A 163 0.65 -4.38 -49.15
C ALA A 163 0.71 -5.92 -49.15
N THR A 164 1.85 -6.51 -49.47
CA THR A 164 2.01 -7.97 -49.55
C THR A 164 2.28 -8.59 -48.16
N GLN A 165 1.56 -9.66 -47.82
CA GLN A 165 1.94 -10.58 -46.74
C GLN A 165 2.95 -11.60 -47.28
N ARG A 166 4.18 -11.59 -46.78
CA ARG A 166 5.22 -12.56 -47.16
C ARG A 166 5.28 -13.68 -46.14
N ILE A 167 5.00 -14.90 -46.56
CA ILE A 167 5.15 -16.12 -45.76
C ILE A 167 6.38 -16.85 -46.28
N LEU A 168 7.36 -17.09 -45.40
CA LEU A 168 8.61 -17.79 -45.71
C LEU A 168 8.63 -19.08 -44.90
N GLY A 169 8.71 -20.22 -45.59
CA GLY A 169 8.74 -21.55 -44.98
C GLY A 169 8.62 -22.63 -46.06
N GLY A 170 9.27 -23.77 -45.86
CA GLY A 170 9.32 -24.86 -46.85
C GLY A 170 7.99 -25.59 -47.07
N SER A 171 7.01 -25.40 -46.18
CA SER A 171 5.69 -26.04 -46.26
C SER A 171 4.62 -25.20 -45.58
N VAL A 172 3.49 -25.00 -46.27
CA VAL A 172 2.25 -24.47 -45.69
C VAL A 172 1.19 -25.55 -45.83
N ASN A 173 0.60 -25.97 -44.73
CA ASN A 173 -0.48 -26.94 -44.73
C ASN A 173 -1.81 -26.21 -44.50
N VAL A 174 -2.72 -26.32 -45.47
CA VAL A 174 -4.09 -25.80 -45.42
C VAL A 174 -5.01 -27.00 -45.52
N ASN A 175 -5.79 -27.23 -44.47
CA ASN A 175 -6.80 -28.30 -44.40
C ASN A 175 -8.20 -27.70 -44.45
#